data_AF-A0A521SX09-F1
#
_entry.id   AF-A0A521SX09-F1
#
_cell.length_a   1.000
_cell.length_b   1.000
_cell.length_c   1.000
_cell.angle_alpha   90.00
_cell.angle_beta   90.00
_cell.angle_gamma   90.00
#
_symmetry.space_group_name_H-M   'P 1'
#
loop_
_entity.id
_entity.type
_entity.pdbx_description
1 polymer ?
#
loop_
_entity_poly.entity_id
_entity_poly.type
_entity_poly.pdbx_seq_one_letter_code
_entity_poly.pdbx_strand_id
1 'polypeptide(L)'
;MFQLKPLSASAIPSALAKAERYRLLNEPEQCVSICEDVLRADPDNHAARITLVLAITDGFPTDVRSAGRAMELVATLPSEYERQYYAGLVAERRGRAVLGRKDHSARAASEWLHEAMRAYEKADAIRPVENDDARLRWNACARTINAHAELAERGDQRSEPVTSE
;
A
#
# COMPACT_ATOMS: atom_id res chain seq x y z
N MET A 1 16.36 2.66 27.36
CA MET A 1 15.00 2.74 26.77
C MET A 1 14.39 4.06 27.20
N PHE A 2 13.80 4.83 26.29
CA PHE A 2 13.18 6.13 26.62
C PHE A 2 11.66 5.98 26.71
N GLN A 3 11.04 6.70 27.63
CA GLN A 3 9.58 6.80 27.70
C GLN A 3 9.11 7.88 26.71
N LEU A 4 8.18 7.51 25.82
CA LEU A 4 7.59 8.45 24.88
C LEU A 4 6.63 9.39 25.61
N LYS A 5 6.62 10.66 25.19
CA LYS A 5 5.68 11.65 25.74
C LYS A 5 4.31 11.44 25.09
N PRO A 6 3.22 11.33 25.86
CA PRO A 6 1.89 11.11 25.29
C PRO A 6 1.44 12.33 24.48
N LEU A 7 0.78 12.09 23.36
CA LEU A 7 0.13 13.13 22.56
C LEU A 7 -1.21 13.52 23.22
N SER A 8 -1.48 14.82 23.34
CA SER A 8 -2.79 15.29 23.80
C SER A 8 -3.84 15.12 22.70
N ALA A 9 -5.07 14.77 23.07
CA ALA A 9 -6.17 14.60 22.12
C ALA A 9 -6.43 15.88 21.28
N SER A 10 -6.29 17.06 21.90
CA SER A 10 -6.43 18.35 21.20
C SER A 10 -5.37 18.61 20.13
N ALA A 11 -4.22 17.93 20.18
CA ALA A 11 -3.15 18.08 19.20
C ALA A 11 -3.34 17.19 17.95
N ILE A 12 -4.22 16.17 18.00
CA ILE A 12 -4.41 15.19 16.93
C ILE A 12 -4.65 15.83 15.55
N PRO A 13 -5.57 16.80 15.38
CA PRO A 13 -5.80 17.39 14.06
C PRO A 13 -4.55 18.05 13.48
N SER A 14 -3.80 18.77 14.31
CA SER A 14 -2.54 19.41 13.90
C SER A 14 -1.42 18.41 13.61
N ALA A 15 -1.41 17.27 14.31
CA ALA A 15 -0.44 16.20 14.11
C ALA A 15 -0.68 15.52 12.75
N LEU A 16 -1.94 15.18 12.43
CA LEU A 16 -2.30 14.60 11.13
C LEU A 16 -1.96 15.54 9.96
N ALA A 17 -2.23 16.84 10.09
CA ALA A 17 -1.83 17.81 9.07
C ALA A 17 -0.31 17.87 8.86
N LYS A 18 0.50 17.68 9.92
CA LYS A 18 1.96 17.57 9.79
C LYS A 18 2.37 16.26 9.12
N ALA A 19 1.74 15.15 9.49
CA ALA A 19 2.01 13.84 8.91
C ALA A 19 1.82 13.86 7.39
N GLU A 20 0.72 14.45 6.90
CA GLU A 20 0.48 14.64 5.47
C GLU A 20 1.58 15.47 4.79
N ARG A 21 2.02 16.57 5.42
CA ARG A 21 3.12 17.40 4.89
C ARG A 21 4.44 16.64 4.80
N TYR A 22 4.78 15.84 5.81
CA TYR A 22 6.00 15.02 5.77
C TYR A 22 5.98 14.01 4.62
N ARG A 23 4.82 13.45 4.29
CA ARG A 23 4.68 12.60 3.09
C ARG A 23 4.96 13.38 1.79
N LEU A 24 4.47 14.62 1.68
CA LEU A 24 4.74 15.48 0.52
C LEU A 24 6.22 15.90 0.41
N LEU A 25 6.93 15.97 1.54
CA LEU A 25 8.38 16.21 1.59
C LEU A 25 9.22 14.95 1.35
N ASN A 26 8.57 13.80 1.10
CA ASN A 26 9.24 12.50 0.97
C ASN A 26 10.00 12.08 2.24
N GLU A 27 9.45 12.42 3.42
CA GLU A 27 9.94 12.04 4.74
C GLU A 27 8.98 11.05 5.43
N PRO A 28 8.82 9.83 4.91
CA PRO A 28 7.81 8.89 5.40
C PRO A 28 8.04 8.45 6.84
N GLU A 29 9.29 8.39 7.32
CA GLU A 29 9.60 8.00 8.70
C GLU A 29 9.00 8.96 9.73
N GLN A 30 9.01 10.27 9.45
CA GLN A 30 8.39 11.28 10.31
C GLN A 30 6.87 11.11 10.33
N CYS A 31 6.27 10.84 9.17
CA CYS A 31 4.84 10.54 9.10
C CYS A 31 4.47 9.27 9.88
N VAL A 32 5.25 8.19 9.76
CA VAL A 32 5.04 6.95 10.52
C VAL A 32 5.06 7.23 12.02
N SER A 33 6.09 7.93 12.50
CA SER A 33 6.22 8.26 13.92
C SER A 33 5.01 9.06 14.44
N ILE A 34 4.55 10.06 13.69
CA ILE A 34 3.40 10.88 14.10
C ILE A 34 2.12 10.04 14.13
N CYS A 35 1.87 9.20 13.13
CA CYS A 35 0.66 8.38 13.09
C CYS A 35 0.64 7.34 14.22
N GLU A 36 1.79 6.79 14.62
CA GLU A 36 1.89 5.91 15.79
C GLU A 36 1.54 6.64 17.09
N ASP A 37 1.97 7.89 17.26
CA ASP A 37 1.62 8.71 18.43
C ASP A 37 0.13 9.06 18.46
N VAL A 38 -0.46 9.36 17.30
CA VAL A 38 -1.91 9.57 17.16
C VAL A 38 -2.68 8.31 17.52
N LEU A 39 -2.32 7.14 16.97
CA LEU A 39 -3.00 5.87 17.26
C LEU A 39 -2.80 5.41 18.70
N ARG A 40 -1.73 5.83 19.38
CA ARG A 40 -1.57 5.59 20.82
C ARG A 40 -2.53 6.44 21.66
N ALA A 41 -2.83 7.66 21.21
CA ALA A 41 -3.76 8.56 21.89
C ALA A 41 -5.23 8.28 21.53
N ASP A 42 -5.50 7.84 20.29
CA ASP A 42 -6.81 7.53 19.74
C ASP A 42 -6.70 6.30 18.82
N PRO A 43 -6.83 5.07 19.37
CA PRO A 43 -6.66 3.82 18.62
C PRO A 43 -7.63 3.63 17.47
N ASP A 44 -8.80 4.28 17.51
CA ASP A 44 -9.86 4.15 16.51
C ASP A 44 -9.74 5.20 15.39
N ASN A 45 -8.70 6.05 15.44
CA ASN A 45 -8.50 7.12 14.46
C ASN A 45 -8.26 6.59 13.04
N HIS A 46 -9.32 6.57 12.24
CA HIS A 46 -9.32 6.02 10.89
C HIS A 46 -8.36 6.76 9.95
N ALA A 47 -8.31 8.10 10.01
CA ALA A 47 -7.40 8.91 9.21
C ALA A 47 -5.93 8.62 9.52
N ALA A 48 -5.58 8.46 10.81
CA ALA A 48 -4.22 8.08 11.21
C ALA A 48 -3.84 6.70 10.68
N ARG A 49 -4.77 5.74 10.72
CA ARG A 49 -4.54 4.37 10.23
C ARG A 49 -4.28 4.34 8.72
N ILE A 50 -5.12 5.02 7.93
CA ILE A 50 -4.92 5.17 6.48
C ILE A 50 -3.57 5.84 6.21
N THR A 51 -3.31 6.98 6.86
CA THR A 51 -2.07 7.73 6.67
C THR A 51 -0.83 6.91 7.02
N LEU A 52 -0.91 6.06 8.06
CA LEU A 52 0.17 5.15 8.43
C LEU A 52 0.41 4.07 7.37
N VAL A 53 -0.64 3.47 6.79
CA VAL A 53 -0.50 2.53 5.66
C VAL A 53 0.19 3.20 4.47
N LEU A 54 -0.23 4.43 4.15
CA LEU A 54 0.37 5.21 3.07
C LEU A 54 1.86 5.51 3.35
N ALA A 55 2.19 5.97 4.56
CA ALA A 55 3.56 6.31 4.93
C ALA A 55 4.49 5.09 4.97
N ILE A 56 4.03 3.95 5.49
CA ILE A 56 4.80 2.70 5.48
C ILE A 56 5.13 2.29 4.05
N THR A 57 4.13 2.35 3.16
CA THR A 57 4.30 1.92 1.77
C THR A 57 5.09 2.93 0.92
N ASP A 58 5.14 4.21 1.31
CA ASP A 58 6.06 5.21 0.73
C ASP A 58 7.54 4.81 0.95
N GLY A 59 7.86 4.07 2.03
CA GLY A 59 9.21 3.61 2.36
C GLY A 59 9.70 2.34 1.65
N PHE A 60 8.85 1.66 0.87
CA PHE A 60 9.20 0.40 0.20
C PHE A 60 10.40 0.43 -0.77
N PRO A 61 10.71 1.55 -1.46
CA PRO A 61 11.95 1.62 -2.24
C PRO A 61 13.20 1.32 -1.42
N THR A 62 13.19 1.63 -0.11
CA THR A 62 14.31 1.41 0.81
C THR A 62 14.14 0.13 1.64
N ASP A 63 12.96 -0.10 2.22
CA ASP A 63 12.70 -1.27 3.07
C ASP A 63 11.32 -1.89 2.81
N VAL A 64 11.31 -3.08 2.20
CA VAL A 64 10.10 -3.84 1.91
C VAL A 64 9.63 -4.74 3.06
N ARG A 65 10.41 -4.87 4.15
CA ARG A 65 10.07 -5.76 5.28
C ARG A 65 8.84 -5.29 6.04
N SER A 66 8.51 -4.00 5.93
CA SER A 66 7.34 -3.38 6.54
C SER A 66 6.02 -3.72 5.84
N ALA A 67 6.03 -4.49 4.73
CA ALA A 67 4.83 -4.87 4.01
C ALA A 67 3.84 -5.70 4.84
N GLY A 68 4.34 -6.60 5.71
CA GLY A 68 3.48 -7.37 6.62
C GLY A 68 2.71 -6.45 7.58
N ARG A 69 3.44 -5.51 8.19
CA ARG A 69 2.86 -4.48 9.07
C ARG A 69 1.81 -3.62 8.37
N ALA A 70 2.04 -3.23 7.11
CA ALA A 70 1.05 -2.50 6.34
C ALA A 70 -0.22 -3.33 6.14
N MET A 71 -0.10 -4.63 5.81
CA MET A 71 -1.24 -5.52 5.63
C MET A 71 -2.02 -5.78 6.94
N GLU A 72 -1.34 -5.87 8.08
CA GLU A 72 -1.99 -5.97 9.39
C GLU A 72 -2.88 -4.74 9.66
N LEU A 73 -2.38 -3.54 9.36
CA LEU A 73 -3.18 -2.32 9.47
C LEU A 73 -4.36 -2.31 8.50
N VAL A 74 -4.14 -2.71 7.25
CA VAL A 74 -5.20 -2.83 6.23
C VAL A 74 -6.32 -3.76 6.70
N ALA A 75 -5.97 -4.90 7.31
CA ALA A 75 -6.96 -5.87 7.79
C ALA A 75 -7.91 -5.29 8.86
N THR A 76 -7.49 -4.23 9.56
CA THR A 76 -8.31 -3.55 10.58
C THR A 76 -9.18 -2.42 10.03
N LEU A 77 -9.13 -2.13 8.72
CA LEU A 77 -9.98 -1.09 8.12
C LEU A 77 -11.45 -1.53 8.13
N PRO A 78 -12.39 -0.61 8.41
CA PRO A 78 -13.77 -0.97 8.70
C PRO A 78 -14.54 -1.46 7.46
N SER A 79 -14.31 -0.84 6.30
CA SER A 79 -15.05 -1.20 5.08
C SER A 79 -14.30 -2.25 4.24
N GLU A 80 -15.07 -3.13 3.59
CA GLU A 80 -14.51 -4.09 2.65
C GLU A 80 -13.85 -3.39 1.46
N TYR A 81 -14.44 -2.28 0.99
CA TYR A 81 -13.85 -1.44 -0.05
C TYR A 81 -12.43 -1.00 0.31
N GLU A 82 -12.24 -0.43 1.51
CA GLU A 82 -10.93 0.03 1.95
C GLU A 82 -9.94 -1.11 2.10
N ARG A 83 -10.37 -2.26 2.65
CA ARG A 83 -9.51 -3.44 2.77
C ARG A 83 -8.98 -3.88 1.40
N GLN A 84 -9.85 -3.99 0.40
CA GLN A 84 -9.44 -4.36 -0.96
C GLN A 84 -8.59 -3.27 -1.62
N TYR A 85 -9.00 -2.00 -1.52
CA TYR A 85 -8.29 -0.88 -2.11
C TYR A 85 -6.87 -0.72 -1.55
N TYR A 86 -6.71 -0.69 -0.23
CA TYR A 86 -5.40 -0.52 0.38
C TYR A 86 -4.54 -1.79 0.33
N ALA A 87 -5.13 -2.99 0.26
CA ALA A 87 -4.36 -4.21 -0.07
C ALA A 87 -3.77 -4.11 -1.48
N GLY A 88 -4.56 -3.65 -2.45
CA GLY A 88 -4.08 -3.37 -3.80
C GLY A 88 -2.96 -2.33 -3.82
N LEU A 89 -3.07 -1.27 -3.02
CA LEU A 89 -2.04 -0.25 -2.89
C LEU A 89 -0.72 -0.81 -2.34
N VAL A 90 -0.78 -1.64 -1.31
CA VAL A 90 0.41 -2.29 -0.74
C VAL A 90 1.09 -3.15 -1.80
N ALA A 91 0.33 -3.98 -2.52
CA ALA A 91 0.86 -4.81 -3.60
C ALA A 91 1.45 -3.96 -4.74
N GLU A 92 0.75 -2.92 -5.20
CA GLU A 92 1.20 -2.02 -6.26
C GLU A 92 2.55 -1.39 -5.90
N ARG A 93 2.63 -0.78 -4.72
CA ARG A 93 3.84 -0.08 -4.28
C ARG A 93 5.00 -1.05 -4.09
N ARG A 94 4.74 -2.30 -3.70
CA ARG A 94 5.76 -3.35 -3.62
C ARG A 94 6.26 -3.74 -5.01
N GLY A 95 5.37 -3.94 -5.98
CA GLY A 95 5.74 -4.20 -7.37
C GLY A 95 6.59 -3.09 -7.97
N ARG A 96 6.18 -1.83 -7.76
CA ARG A 96 6.95 -0.64 -8.19
C ARG A 96 8.31 -0.53 -7.51
N ALA A 97 8.38 -0.80 -6.20
CA ALA A 97 9.65 -0.81 -5.48
C ALA A 97 10.61 -1.90 -5.98
N VAL A 98 10.09 -3.06 -6.42
CA VAL A 98 10.90 -4.08 -7.09
C VAL A 98 11.45 -3.52 -8.41
N LEU A 99 10.59 -2.97 -9.27
CA LEU A 99 11.01 -2.39 -10.58
C LEU A 99 12.05 -1.27 -10.46
N GLY A 100 12.00 -0.48 -9.38
CA GLY A 100 12.96 0.61 -9.16
C GLY A 100 14.39 0.15 -8.86
N ARG A 101 14.63 -1.16 -8.65
CA ARG A 101 15.97 -1.70 -8.38
C ARG A 101 16.72 -1.97 -9.69
N LYS A 102 18.06 -1.79 -9.66
CA LYS A 102 18.93 -2.06 -10.83
C LYS A 102 18.81 -3.52 -11.28
N ASP A 103 18.85 -4.46 -10.34
CA ASP A 103 18.72 -5.90 -10.60
C ASP A 103 17.34 -6.40 -10.18
N HIS A 104 16.29 -5.80 -10.76
CA HIS A 104 14.93 -6.16 -10.41
C HIS A 104 14.52 -7.53 -10.98
N SER A 105 13.64 -8.22 -10.25
CA SER A 105 12.97 -9.41 -10.77
C SER A 105 11.67 -8.99 -11.47
N ALA A 106 11.67 -9.04 -12.80
CA ALA A 106 10.48 -8.78 -13.63
C ALA A 106 9.31 -9.69 -13.22
N ARG A 107 9.60 -10.97 -12.92
CA ARG A 107 8.60 -11.92 -12.40
C ARG A 107 7.97 -11.43 -11.09
N ALA A 108 8.78 -11.09 -10.09
CA ALA A 108 8.26 -10.64 -8.80
C ALA A 108 7.46 -9.33 -8.95
N ALA A 109 7.94 -8.40 -9.77
CA ALA A 109 7.20 -7.17 -10.06
C ALA A 109 5.84 -7.45 -10.74
N SER A 110 5.82 -8.32 -11.74
CA SER A 110 4.59 -8.72 -12.43
C SER A 110 3.60 -9.41 -11.49
N GLU A 111 4.06 -10.34 -10.65
CA GLU A 111 3.22 -11.00 -9.65
C GLU A 111 2.54 -9.99 -8.70
N TRP A 112 3.29 -9.00 -8.19
CA TRP A 112 2.74 -7.95 -7.33
C TRP A 112 1.78 -6.99 -8.04
N LEU A 113 2.08 -6.60 -9.28
CA LEU A 113 1.18 -5.72 -10.04
C LEU A 113 -0.14 -6.43 -10.39
N HIS A 114 -0.10 -7.71 -10.76
CA HIS A 114 -1.32 -8.49 -10.98
C HIS A 114 -2.11 -8.72 -9.68
N GLU A 115 -1.44 -8.92 -8.54
CA GLU A 115 -2.11 -8.98 -7.23
C GLU A 115 -2.80 -7.66 -6.90
N ALA A 116 -2.14 -6.53 -7.17
CA ALA A 116 -2.75 -5.22 -7.03
C ALA A 116 -3.99 -5.06 -7.90
N MET A 117 -3.91 -5.45 -9.18
CA MET A 117 -5.04 -5.39 -10.11
C MET A 117 -6.23 -6.24 -9.64
N ARG A 118 -6.00 -7.48 -9.18
CA ARG A 118 -7.07 -8.33 -8.60
C ARG A 118 -7.74 -7.68 -7.40
N ALA A 119 -6.98 -7.02 -6.53
CA ALA A 119 -7.53 -6.32 -5.38
C ALA A 119 -8.34 -5.08 -5.80
N TYR A 120 -7.84 -4.31 -6.78
CA TYR A 120 -8.57 -3.16 -7.31
C TYR A 120 -9.84 -3.54 -8.07
N GLU A 121 -9.86 -4.68 -8.77
CA GLU A 121 -11.09 -5.22 -9.38
C GLU A 121 -12.15 -5.54 -8.33
N LYS A 122 -11.75 -6.17 -7.22
CA LYS A 122 -12.65 -6.42 -6.08
C LYS A 122 -13.15 -5.13 -5.46
N ALA A 123 -12.28 -4.12 -5.30
CA ALA A 123 -12.67 -2.81 -4.79
C ALA A 123 -13.64 -2.09 -5.74
N ASP A 124 -13.38 -2.11 -7.06
CA ASP A 124 -14.25 -1.52 -8.08
C ASP A 124 -15.64 -2.17 -8.11
N ALA A 125 -15.74 -3.47 -7.85
CA ALA A 125 -17.03 -4.16 -7.82
C ALA A 125 -17.96 -3.69 -6.69
N ILE A 126 -17.41 -3.15 -5.60
CA ILE A 126 -18.15 -2.72 -4.40
C ILE A 126 -17.99 -1.23 -4.08
N ARG A 127 -17.41 -0.46 -5.01
CA ARG A 127 -17.08 0.94 -4.78
C ARG A 127 -18.33 1.80 -4.55
N PRO A 128 -18.19 2.90 -3.79
CA PRO A 128 -19.15 4.00 -3.86
C PRO A 128 -19.31 4.51 -5.30
N VAL A 129 -20.52 4.96 -5.67
CA VAL A 129 -20.86 5.39 -7.05
C VAL A 129 -19.91 6.47 -7.57
N GLU A 130 -19.46 7.37 -6.70
CA GLU A 130 -18.61 8.51 -7.05
C GLU A 130 -17.10 8.26 -6.81
N ASN A 131 -16.68 7.04 -6.47
CA ASN A 131 -15.28 6.74 -6.15
C ASN A 131 -14.63 5.84 -7.21
N ASP A 132 -14.04 6.43 -8.25
CA ASP A 132 -13.31 5.71 -9.29
C ASP A 132 -11.81 5.45 -8.95
N ASP A 133 -11.37 5.65 -7.69
CA ASP A 133 -9.96 5.54 -7.32
C ASP A 133 -9.36 4.16 -7.65
N ALA A 134 -10.11 3.09 -7.37
CA ALA A 134 -9.68 1.72 -7.68
C ALA A 134 -9.40 1.54 -9.19
N ARG A 135 -10.22 2.15 -10.06
CA ARG A 135 -10.02 2.10 -11.52
C ARG A 135 -8.80 2.87 -11.96
N LEU A 136 -8.59 4.07 -11.40
CA LEU A 136 -7.40 4.87 -11.69
C LEU A 136 -6.12 4.11 -11.35
N ARG A 137 -6.13 3.41 -10.22
CA ARG A 137 -5.02 2.58 -9.76
C ARG A 137 -4.82 1.33 -10.62
N TRP A 138 -5.89 0.61 -10.95
CA TRP A 138 -5.82 -0.52 -11.88
C TRP A 138 -5.23 -0.09 -13.23
N ASN A 139 -5.69 1.04 -13.78
CA ASN A 139 -5.18 1.61 -15.03
C ASN A 139 -3.70 1.99 -14.93
N ALA A 140 -3.23 2.41 -13.76
CA ALA A 140 -1.81 2.69 -13.54
C ALA A 140 -0.97 1.41 -13.53
N CYS A 141 -1.46 0.30 -12.96
CA CYS A 141 -0.80 -1.00 -13.04
C CYS A 141 -0.76 -1.51 -14.50
N ALA A 142 -1.89 -1.49 -15.20
CA ALA A 142 -2.00 -1.93 -16.59
C ALA A 142 -1.04 -1.15 -17.51
N ARG A 143 -0.96 0.18 -17.36
CA ARG A 143 0.01 1.01 -18.11
C ARG A 143 1.45 0.64 -17.80
N THR A 144 1.78 0.31 -16.55
CA THR A 144 3.13 -0.17 -16.19
C THR A 144 3.42 -1.52 -16.85
N ILE A 145 2.50 -2.49 -16.80
CA ILE A 145 2.71 -3.80 -17.44
C ILE A 145 2.86 -3.63 -18.97
N ASN A 146 2.00 -2.84 -19.61
CA ASN A 146 2.05 -2.62 -21.06
C ASN A 146 3.32 -1.90 -21.52
N ALA A 147 3.93 -1.07 -20.66
CA ALA A 147 5.19 -0.39 -20.97
C ALA A 147 6.43 -1.30 -20.84
N HIS A 148 6.28 -2.48 -20.24
CA HIS A 148 7.35 -3.41 -19.93
C HIS A 148 6.99 -4.82 -20.41
N ALA A 149 7.35 -5.15 -21.65
CA ALA A 149 6.99 -6.41 -22.30
C ALA A 149 7.36 -7.64 -21.46
N GLU A 150 8.48 -7.57 -20.73
CA GLU A 150 8.98 -8.59 -19.81
C GLU A 150 8.02 -8.90 -18.64
N LEU A 151 7.10 -7.98 -18.30
CA LEU A 151 6.08 -8.17 -17.27
C LEU A 151 4.82 -8.85 -17.82
N ALA A 152 4.54 -8.68 -19.12
CA ALA A 152 3.34 -9.18 -19.78
C ALA A 152 3.46 -10.68 -20.16
N GLU A 153 4.63 -11.11 -20.61
CA GLU A 153 4.88 -12.46 -21.17
C GLU A 153 4.65 -13.64 -20.20
N ARG A 154 4.47 -13.39 -18.89
CA ARG A 154 4.43 -14.47 -17.88
C ARG A 154 3.26 -14.43 -16.90
N GLY A 155 2.31 -13.48 -17.06
CA GLY A 155 1.02 -13.56 -16.35
C GLY A 155 0.20 -14.80 -16.75
N ASP A 156 0.50 -15.38 -17.91
CA ASP A 156 -0.21 -16.50 -18.54
C ASP A 156 0.37 -17.89 -18.16
N GLN A 157 1.58 -17.96 -17.57
CA GLN A 157 2.23 -19.23 -17.20
C GLN A 157 1.83 -19.71 -15.80
N ARG A 158 0.53 -19.74 -15.51
CA ARG A 158 0.01 -20.37 -14.29
C ARG A 158 0.00 -21.90 -14.46
N SER A 159 1.16 -22.50 -14.18
CA SER A 159 1.35 -23.90 -13.76
C SER A 159 0.50 -24.95 -14.49
N GLU A 160 0.98 -25.45 -15.63
CA GLU A 160 0.59 -26.81 -16.04
C GLU A 160 1.04 -27.79 -14.94
N PRO A 161 0.14 -28.64 -14.41
CA PRO A 161 0.54 -29.65 -13.45
C PRO A 161 1.46 -30.62 -14.18
N VAL A 162 2.68 -30.78 -13.68
CA VAL A 162 3.57 -31.87 -14.11
C VAL A 162 2.88 -33.17 -13.72
N THR A 163 2.20 -33.80 -14.67
CA THR A 163 1.81 -35.20 -14.58
C THR A 163 3.08 -36.02 -14.71
N SER A 164 3.58 -36.52 -13.59
CA SER A 164 4.57 -37.60 -13.58
C SER A 164 3.87 -38.91 -13.92
N GLU A 165 4.31 -39.55 -15.00
CA GLU A 165 4.10 -40.98 -15.27
C GLU A 165 4.93 -41.86 -14.33
#